data_AF-A0A366BVK5-F1
#
_entry.id   AF-A0A366BVK5-F1
#
_cell.length_a   1.000
_cell.length_b   1.000
_cell.length_c   1.000
_cell.angle_alpha   90.00
_cell.angle_beta   90.00
_cell.angle_gamma   90.00
#
_symmetry.space_group_name_H-M   'P 1'
#
loop_
_entity.id
_entity.type
_entity.pdbx_description
1 polymer ?
#
loop_
_entity_poly.entity_id
_entity_poly.type
_entity_poly.pdbx_seq_one_letter_code
_entity_poly.pdbx_strand_id
1 'polypeptide(L)'
;RRMIKAAPALSAFMDTGNKHLISTAITNGTIRTLSRDGNSADGINPSFVARDEVHRWTDRELAEVVVNSMIARAQPIDWAITTA
;
A
#
# COMPACT_ATOMS: atom_id res chain seq x y z
N ARG A 1 -0.63 10.75 5.01
CA ARG A 1 -1.73 11.59 5.57
C ARG A 1 -1.29 13.01 5.91
N ARG A 2 -0.33 13.24 6.82
CA ARG A 2 0.13 14.61 7.16
C ARG A 2 0.60 15.41 5.93
N MET A 3 1.37 14.78 5.05
CA MET A 3 1.82 15.39 3.79
C MET A 3 0.66 15.85 2.89
N ILE A 4 -0.38 15.03 2.75
CA ILE A 4 -1.57 15.37 1.95
C ILE A 4 -2.30 16.57 2.57
N LYS A 5 -2.47 16.59 3.90
CA LYS A 5 -3.13 17.70 4.59
C LYS A 5 -2.34 19.01 4.54
N ALA A 6 -1.02 18.94 4.45
CA ALA A 6 -0.15 20.10 4.37
C ALA A 6 -0.07 20.70 2.95
N ALA A 7 -0.44 19.94 1.92
CA ALA A 7 -0.35 20.35 0.53
C ALA A 7 -1.75 20.63 -0.04
N PRO A 8 -2.13 21.91 -0.28
CA PRO A 8 -3.46 22.28 -0.78
C PRO A 8 -3.86 21.53 -2.05
N ALA A 9 -2.92 21.38 -2.99
CA ALA A 9 -3.12 20.66 -4.24
C ALA A 9 -3.47 19.19 -4.05
N LEU A 10 -2.95 18.52 -3.01
CA LEU A 10 -3.26 17.11 -2.74
C LEU A 10 -4.57 16.99 -1.95
N SER A 11 -4.79 17.88 -0.97
CA SER A 11 -6.02 17.87 -0.17
C SER A 11 -7.29 18.13 -0.99
N ALA A 12 -7.17 18.77 -2.15
CA ALA A 12 -8.29 19.02 -3.06
C ALA A 12 -8.84 17.73 -3.71
N PHE A 13 -8.02 16.68 -3.83
CA PHE A 13 -8.39 15.47 -4.60
C PHE A 13 -8.31 14.16 -3.80
N MET A 14 -7.54 14.14 -2.70
CA MET A 14 -7.31 12.93 -1.91
C MET A 14 -8.09 12.97 -0.60
N ASP A 15 -8.99 12.02 -0.41
CA ASP A 15 -9.74 11.88 0.84
C ASP A 15 -8.87 11.21 1.92
N THR A 16 -8.80 11.87 3.07
CA THR A 16 -8.10 11.38 4.26
C THR A 16 -9.05 11.22 5.46
N GLY A 17 -10.32 10.89 5.25
CA GLY A 17 -11.26 10.54 6.33
C GLY A 17 -10.88 9.25 7.07
N ASN A 18 -10.57 8.16 6.35
CA ASN A 18 -10.36 6.83 6.95
C ASN A 18 -8.90 6.54 7.35
N LYS A 19 -8.60 6.29 8.64
CA LYS A 19 -7.22 6.07 9.15
C LYS A 19 -6.35 5.11 8.30
N HIS A 20 -6.93 4.07 7.71
CA HIS A 20 -6.23 3.01 6.97
C HIS A 20 -6.35 3.10 5.46
N LEU A 21 -7.10 4.09 4.94
CA LEU A 21 -7.39 4.26 3.52
C LEU A 21 -7.31 5.72 3.12
N ILE A 22 -6.69 5.97 1.98
CA ILE A 22 -6.75 7.23 1.26
C ILE A 22 -7.33 6.90 -0.11
N SER A 23 -8.41 7.56 -0.49
CA SER A 23 -9.04 7.39 -1.80
C SER A 23 -8.84 8.65 -2.64
N THR A 24 -8.73 8.46 -3.95
CA THR A 24 -8.61 9.55 -4.93
C THR A 24 -9.67 9.33 -5.98
N ALA A 25 -10.77 10.09 -5.91
CA ALA A 25 -11.96 9.85 -6.73
C ALA A 25 -11.67 9.99 -8.24
N ILE A 26 -10.82 10.96 -8.62
CA ILE A 26 -10.56 11.28 -10.03
C ILE A 26 -9.88 10.12 -10.79
N THR A 27 -9.08 9.32 -10.09
CA THR A 27 -8.34 8.18 -10.67
C THR A 27 -8.91 6.83 -10.24
N ASN A 28 -9.96 6.84 -9.41
CA ASN A 28 -10.44 5.66 -8.68
C ASN A 28 -9.32 4.92 -7.92
N GLY A 29 -8.28 5.65 -7.53
CA GLY A 29 -7.08 5.12 -6.89
C GLY A 29 -7.23 5.05 -5.38
N THR A 30 -6.55 4.08 -4.77
CA THR A 30 -6.50 3.95 -3.30
C THR A 30 -5.09 3.68 -2.81
N ILE A 31 -4.80 4.21 -1.62
CA ILE A 31 -3.59 3.90 -0.84
C ILE A 31 -4.09 3.35 0.49
N ARG A 32 -3.78 2.09 0.80
CA ARG A 32 -4.22 1.41 2.02
C ARG A 32 -3.06 0.81 2.78
N THR A 33 -3.17 0.78 4.09
CA THR A 33 -2.23 0.02 4.94
C THR A 33 -2.59 -1.45 4.88
N LEU A 34 -1.61 -2.32 4.66
CA LEU A 34 -1.76 -3.76 4.82
C LEU A 34 -1.58 -4.13 6.30
N SER A 35 -2.56 -4.83 6.88
CA SER A 35 -2.36 -5.47 8.18
C SER A 35 -1.56 -6.75 7.99
N ARG A 36 -0.82 -7.15 9.03
CA ARG A 36 -0.15 -8.45 9.08
C ARG A 36 -1.16 -9.59 9.19
N ASP A 37 -2.36 -9.32 9.70
CA ASP A 37 -3.42 -10.33 9.83
C ASP A 37 -3.91 -10.71 8.42
N GLY A 38 -3.46 -11.87 7.95
CA GLY A 38 -3.49 -12.33 6.56
C GLY A 38 -4.86 -12.33 5.87
N ASN A 39 -5.96 -12.21 6.62
CA ASN A 39 -7.32 -12.08 6.09
C ASN A 39 -7.55 -10.84 5.21
N SER A 40 -6.63 -9.87 5.21
CA SER A 40 -6.78 -8.59 4.49
C SER A 40 -5.83 -8.43 3.29
N ALA A 41 -5.00 -9.44 3.02
CA ALA A 41 -4.04 -9.48 1.93
C ALA A 41 -4.51 -10.34 0.75
N ASP A 42 -5.45 -11.26 0.96
CA ASP A 42 -6.05 -12.03 -0.15
C ASP A 42 -6.97 -11.12 -0.99
N GLY A 43 -6.81 -11.17 -2.31
CA GLY A 43 -7.60 -10.38 -3.26
C GLY A 43 -7.19 -8.91 -3.47
N ILE A 44 -6.07 -8.45 -2.89
CA ILE A 44 -5.50 -7.15 -3.28
C ILE A 44 -4.85 -7.25 -4.67
N ASN A 45 -4.86 -6.18 -5.44
CA ASN A 45 -4.19 -6.12 -6.75
C ASN A 45 -3.42 -4.80 -6.91
N PRO A 46 -2.35 -4.59 -6.12
CA PRO A 46 -1.66 -3.32 -6.04
C PRO A 46 -0.75 -3.09 -7.25
N SER A 47 -0.74 -1.87 -7.77
CA SER A 47 0.27 -1.44 -8.76
C SER A 47 1.57 -0.98 -8.10
N PHE A 48 1.53 -0.66 -6.81
CA PHE A 48 2.69 -0.23 -6.02
C PHE A 48 2.55 -0.77 -4.60
N VAL A 49 3.64 -1.32 -4.06
CA VAL A 49 3.77 -1.67 -2.64
C VAL A 49 5.09 -1.12 -2.10
N ALA A 50 5.03 -0.55 -0.90
CA ALA A 50 6.19 -0.24 -0.09
C ALA A 50 6.21 -1.17 1.13
N ARG A 51 7.27 -1.97 1.25
CA ARG A 51 7.52 -2.88 2.36
C ARG A 51 8.65 -2.30 3.20
N ASP A 52 8.31 -1.84 4.39
CA ASP A 52 9.28 -1.23 5.29
C ASP A 52 9.79 -2.23 6.34
N GLU A 53 11.01 -2.02 6.78
CA GLU A 53 11.72 -2.86 7.77
C GLU A 53 11.65 -4.36 7.45
N VAL A 54 11.93 -4.74 6.20
CA VAL A 54 11.76 -6.13 5.72
C VAL A 54 12.53 -7.16 6.54
N HIS A 55 13.69 -6.80 7.11
CA HIS A 55 14.44 -7.69 8.00
C HIS A 55 13.72 -8.05 9.31
N ARG A 56 12.74 -7.24 9.75
CA ARG A 56 11.92 -7.52 10.95
C ARG A 56 10.69 -8.37 10.65
N TRP A 57 10.43 -8.70 9.38
CA TRP A 57 9.26 -9.50 9.03
C TRP A 57 9.52 -10.92 9.50
N THR A 58 8.77 -11.35 10.51
CA THR A 58 8.87 -12.70 11.09
C THR A 58 8.33 -13.78 10.16
N ASP A 59 7.48 -13.39 9.21
CA ASP A 59 6.70 -14.29 8.38
C ASP A 59 6.95 -14.01 6.90
N ARG A 60 7.33 -15.05 6.17
CA ARG A 60 7.58 -15.02 4.72
C ARG A 60 6.27 -15.05 3.94
N GLU A 61 5.20 -15.56 4.53
CA GLU A 61 3.88 -15.69 3.91
C GLU A 61 3.36 -14.33 3.42
N LEU A 62 3.47 -13.28 4.25
CA LEU A 62 3.03 -11.94 3.87
C LEU A 62 3.78 -11.40 2.65
N ALA A 63 5.09 -11.66 2.55
CA ALA A 63 5.89 -11.23 1.40
C ALA A 63 5.45 -11.96 0.13
N GLU A 64 5.19 -13.27 0.22
CA GLU A 64 4.75 -14.09 -0.91
C GLU A 64 3.34 -13.71 -1.37
N VAL A 65 2.39 -13.50 -0.44
CA VAL A 65 1.04 -13.03 -0.77
C VAL A 65 1.09 -11.68 -1.47
N VAL A 66 1.90 -10.74 -0.98
CA VAL A 66 2.05 -9.42 -1.61
C VAL A 66 2.61 -9.54 -3.03
N VAL A 67 3.66 -10.32 -3.25
CA VAL A 67 4.22 -10.53 -4.58
C VAL A 67 3.21 -11.21 -5.52
N ASN A 68 2.52 -12.24 -5.04
CA ASN A 68 1.51 -12.95 -5.82
C ASN A 68 0.32 -12.06 -6.20
N SER A 69 -0.06 -11.14 -5.30
CA SER A 69 -1.14 -10.17 -5.53
C SER A 69 -0.87 -9.21 -6.69
N MET A 70 0.40 -9.08 -7.11
CA MET A 70 0.82 -8.20 -8.19
C MET A 70 0.82 -8.87 -9.58
N ILE A 71 0.71 -10.20 -9.67
CA ILE A 71 0.93 -10.96 -10.91
C ILE A 71 0.05 -10.48 -12.07
N ALA A 72 -1.18 -10.03 -11.77
CA ALA A 72 -2.12 -9.54 -12.77
C ALA A 72 -1.81 -8.12 -13.30
N ARG A 73 -0.79 -7.43 -12.77
CA ARG A 73 -0.40 -6.07 -13.21
C ARG A 73 0.71 -6.13 -14.26
N ALA A 74 0.59 -5.25 -15.25
CA ALA A 74 1.57 -5.18 -16.34
C ALA A 74 2.96 -4.73 -15.88
N GLN A 75 3.06 -3.75 -14.97
CA GLN A 75 4.32 -3.17 -14.47
C GLN A 75 4.18 -2.75 -12.99
N PRO A 76 3.98 -3.70 -12.05
CA PRO A 76 3.90 -3.38 -10.64
C PRO A 76 5.27 -3.02 -10.07
N ILE A 77 5.30 -2.18 -9.04
CA ILE A 77 6.53 -1.85 -8.30
C ILE A 77 6.44 -2.41 -6.89
N ASP A 78 7.37 -3.30 -6.54
CA ASP A 78 7.64 -3.72 -5.17
C ASP A 78 8.88 -2.98 -4.65
N TRP A 79 8.68 -2.06 -3.71
CA TRP A 79 9.72 -1.29 -3.07
C TRP A 79 10.00 -1.85 -1.67
N ALA A 80 11.15 -2.51 -1.50
CA ALA A 80 11.61 -3.01 -0.21
C ALA A 80 12.59 -2.04 0.48
N ILE A 81 12.34 -1.71 1.74
CA ILE A 81 13.21 -0.88 2.60
C ILE A 81 13.67 -1.74 3.76
N THR A 82 14.97 -1.70 4.05
CA THR A 82 15.57 -2.44 5.17
C THR A 82 16.79 -1.71 5.71
N THR A 83 17.11 -1.95 6.99
CA THR A 83 18.31 -1.44 7.66
C THR A 83 19.31 -2.55 8.01
N ALA A 84 19.08 -3.78 7.56
CA ALA A 84 19.99 -4.90 7.78
C ALA A 84 21.33 -4.72 7.05
#